data_AF-A0A0C9YR08-F1
#
_entry.id   AF-A0A0C9YR08-F1
#
_cell.length_a   1.000
_cell.length_b   1.000
_cell.length_c   1.000
_cell.angle_alpha   90.00
_cell.angle_beta   90.00
_cell.angle_gamma   90.00
#
_symmetry.space_group_name_H-M   'P 1'
#
loop_
_entity.id
_entity.type
_entity.pdbx_description
1 polymer ?
#
loop_
_entity_poly.entity_id
_entity_poly.type
_entity_poly.pdbx_seq_one_letter_code
_entity_poly.pdbx_strand_id
1 'polypeptide(L)'
;LVRHGLIPCSPITPKVTVTVSALNLYHTARQRCPHLSIQAYVKSLCDMHGVPFYNHRSRQFSITLDVYLQILALISNLVRRALQRDQPDWRLKHCCPACTYKIQDEPAMRFKMLFAQDGNDSLKRVATRVLDG
;
A
#
# COMPACT_ATOMS: atom_id res chain seq x y z
N LEU A 1 7.97 -22.82 5.34
CA LEU A 1 7.17 -22.12 4.30
C LEU A 1 7.68 -20.71 4.02
N VAL A 2 7.62 -19.77 4.98
CA VAL A 2 8.03 -18.38 4.75
C VAL A 2 9.49 -18.24 4.31
N ARG A 3 10.42 -19.02 4.88
CA ARG A 3 11.84 -19.06 4.44
C ARG A 3 12.02 -19.49 2.98
N HIS A 4 11.03 -20.16 2.38
CA HIS A 4 11.01 -20.56 0.98
C HIS A 4 10.17 -19.60 0.11
N GLY A 5 9.80 -18.42 0.63
CA GLY A 5 8.99 -17.45 -0.11
C GLY A 5 7.51 -17.84 -0.25
N LEU A 6 6.99 -18.68 0.64
CA LEU A 6 5.59 -19.11 0.65
C LEU A 6 4.87 -18.57 1.89
N ILE A 7 3.77 -17.85 1.70
CA ILE A 7 2.91 -17.38 2.79
C ILE A 7 1.66 -18.26 2.87
N PRO A 8 1.37 -18.84 4.04
CA PRO A 8 0.19 -19.69 4.24
C PRO A 8 -1.10 -18.90 4.42
N CYS A 9 -2.22 -19.48 4.03
CA CYS A 9 -3.55 -18.92 4.31
C CYS A 9 -4.11 -19.29 5.70
N SER A 10 -3.41 -20.15 6.46
CA SER A 10 -3.81 -20.59 7.82
C SER A 10 -2.56 -20.85 8.67
N PRO A 11 -2.55 -20.48 9.96
CA PRO A 11 -1.38 -20.64 10.83
C PRO A 11 -1.12 -22.09 11.26
N ILE A 12 -2.17 -22.92 11.38
CA ILE A 12 -2.05 -24.27 11.99
C ILE A 12 -1.92 -25.33 10.90
N THR A 13 -2.83 -25.34 9.92
CA THR A 13 -2.85 -26.36 8.85
C THR A 13 -3.04 -25.68 7.50
N PRO A 14 -1.95 -25.22 6.86
CA PRO A 14 -2.04 -24.55 5.58
C PRO A 14 -2.29 -25.56 4.46
N LYS A 15 -3.50 -25.56 3.91
CA LYS A 15 -3.84 -26.33 2.69
C LYS A 15 -3.45 -25.60 1.41
N VAL A 16 -3.32 -24.28 1.47
CA VAL A 16 -2.98 -23.42 0.34
C VAL A 16 -1.94 -22.40 0.79
N THR A 17 -0.95 -22.18 -0.06
CA THR A 17 0.09 -21.17 0.13
C THR A 17 0.20 -20.32 -1.14
N VAL A 18 0.51 -19.04 -0.98
CA VAL A 18 0.78 -18.13 -2.10
C VAL A 18 2.25 -17.71 -2.03
N THR A 19 2.90 -17.61 -3.18
CA THR A 19 4.29 -17.12 -3.23
C THR A 19 4.35 -15.63 -2.90
N VAL A 20 5.43 -15.21 -2.24
CA VAL A 20 5.72 -13.80 -1.98
C VAL A 20 5.76 -13.00 -3.29
N SER A 21 6.28 -13.60 -4.37
CA SER A 21 6.33 -12.96 -5.68
C SER A 21 4.93 -12.65 -6.25
N ALA A 22 3.98 -13.58 -6.13
CA ALA A 22 2.60 -13.33 -6.56
C ALA A 22 1.91 -12.26 -5.70
N LEU A 23 2.15 -12.27 -4.38
CA LEU A 23 1.62 -11.24 -3.48
C LEU A 23 2.21 -9.87 -3.78
N ASN A 24 3.52 -9.80 -4.04
CA ASN A 24 4.19 -8.57 -4.41
C ASN A 24 3.68 -8.03 -5.76
N LEU A 25 3.53 -8.88 -6.77
CA LEU A 25 2.98 -8.50 -8.05
C LEU A 25 1.58 -7.89 -7.91
N TYR A 26 0.68 -8.53 -7.16
CA TYR A 26 -0.65 -7.98 -6.90
C TYR A 26 -0.58 -6.66 -6.14
N HIS A 27 0.23 -6.59 -5.08
CA HIS A 27 0.39 -5.39 -4.27
C HIS A 27 0.86 -4.19 -5.09
N THR A 28 1.90 -4.36 -5.91
CA THR A 28 2.42 -3.31 -6.80
C THR A 28 1.42 -2.95 -7.90
N ALA A 29 0.77 -3.93 -8.52
CA ALA A 29 -0.22 -3.67 -9.56
C ALA A 29 -1.42 -2.88 -9.02
N ARG A 30 -1.92 -3.24 -7.82
CA ARG A 30 -3.05 -2.55 -7.17
C ARG A 30 -2.73 -1.10 -6.79
N GLN A 31 -1.48 -0.79 -6.45
CA GLN A 31 -1.05 0.61 -6.20
C GLN A 31 -1.16 1.49 -7.45
N ARG A 32 -1.01 0.92 -8.65
CA ARG A 32 -1.13 1.65 -9.93
C ARG A 32 -2.54 1.59 -10.51
N CYS A 33 -3.24 0.49 -10.29
CA CYS A 33 -4.60 0.27 -10.77
C CYS A 33 -5.49 -0.24 -9.62
N PRO A 34 -6.16 0.66 -8.88
CA PRO A 34 -7.06 0.28 -7.80
C PRO A 34 -8.24 -0.60 -8.25
N HIS A 35 -8.57 -0.60 -9.54
CA HIS A 35 -9.63 -1.43 -10.14
C HIS A 35 -9.25 -2.91 -10.29
N LEU A 36 -7.98 -3.29 -10.09
CA LEU A 36 -7.55 -4.69 -10.13
C LEU A 36 -8.08 -5.45 -8.90
N SER A 37 -9.21 -6.13 -9.07
CA SER A 37 -9.82 -6.91 -8.00
C SER A 37 -8.99 -8.16 -7.65
N ILE A 38 -9.06 -8.58 -6.38
CA ILE A 38 -8.46 -9.85 -5.92
C ILE A 38 -9.00 -11.02 -6.75
N GLN A 39 -10.32 -11.03 -7.01
CA GLN A 39 -10.95 -12.11 -7.75
C GLN A 39 -10.43 -12.21 -9.19
N ALA A 40 -10.28 -11.09 -9.90
CA ALA A 40 -9.73 -11.09 -11.25
C ALA A 40 -8.29 -11.63 -11.25
N TYR A 41 -7.46 -11.15 -10.31
CA TYR A 41 -6.07 -11.62 -10.19
C TYR A 41 -5.98 -13.13 -9.88
N VAL A 42 -6.78 -13.61 -8.92
CA VAL A 42 -6.80 -15.03 -8.54
C VAL A 42 -7.35 -15.92 -9.67
N LYS A 43 -8.33 -15.44 -10.44
CA LYS A 43 -8.79 -16.14 -11.66
C LYS A 43 -7.63 -16.31 -12.64
N SER A 44 -6.88 -15.25 -12.93
CA SER A 44 -5.70 -15.33 -13.81
C SER A 44 -4.65 -16.33 -13.29
N LEU A 45 -4.43 -16.40 -11.97
CA LEU A 45 -3.57 -17.44 -11.39
C LEU A 45 -4.14 -18.85 -11.64
N CYS A 46 -5.45 -19.05 -11.46
CA CYS A 46 -6.09 -20.33 -11.72
C CYS A 46 -5.98 -20.74 -13.20
N ASP A 47 -6.20 -19.80 -14.11
CA ASP A 47 -6.10 -20.02 -15.56
C ASP A 47 -4.66 -20.41 -15.96
N MET A 48 -3.64 -19.73 -15.42
CA MET A 48 -2.23 -20.09 -15.65
C MET A 48 -1.86 -21.49 -15.13
N HIS A 49 -2.51 -21.94 -14.06
CA HIS A 49 -2.29 -23.27 -13.50
C HIS A 49 -3.20 -24.36 -14.11
N GLY A 50 -4.12 -24.00 -15.02
CA GLY A 50 -5.07 -24.94 -15.61
C GLY A 50 -6.06 -25.52 -14.59
N VAL A 51 -6.36 -24.81 -13.50
CA VAL A 51 -7.28 -25.28 -12.44
C VAL A 51 -8.56 -24.45 -12.40
N PRO A 52 -9.72 -25.05 -12.03
CA PRO A 52 -10.95 -24.29 -11.89
C PRO A 52 -10.87 -23.28 -10.74
N PHE A 53 -11.40 -22.09 -11.01
CA PHE A 53 -11.57 -21.06 -10.01
C PHE A 53 -12.72 -21.39 -9.06
N TYR A 54 -12.51 -21.16 -7.76
CA TYR A 54 -13.55 -21.23 -6.74
C TYR A 54 -13.49 -19.98 -5.85
N ASN A 55 -14.66 -19.49 -5.40
CA ASN A 55 -14.76 -18.27 -4.59
C ASN A 55 -13.90 -18.29 -3.32
N HIS A 56 -13.72 -19.45 -2.70
CA HIS A 56 -12.88 -19.59 -1.49
C HIS A 56 -11.40 -19.27 -1.75
N ARG A 57 -10.90 -19.42 -2.98
CA ARG A 57 -9.51 -19.09 -3.34
C ARG A 57 -9.23 -17.60 -3.23
N SER A 58 -10.20 -16.74 -3.62
CA SER A 58 -10.11 -15.30 -3.41
C SER A 58 -10.03 -14.93 -1.93
N ARG A 59 -10.80 -15.62 -1.08
CA ARG A 59 -10.75 -15.41 0.37
C ARG A 59 -9.40 -15.84 0.96
N GLN A 60 -8.89 -17.01 0.55
CA GLN A 60 -7.56 -17.49 0.97
C GLN A 60 -6.45 -16.53 0.53
N PHE A 61 -6.53 -16.01 -0.70
CA PHE A 61 -5.58 -15.01 -1.18
C PHE A 61 -5.64 -13.73 -0.35
N SER A 62 -6.85 -13.21 -0.04
CA SER A 62 -7.00 -12.02 0.81
C SER A 62 -6.36 -12.21 2.18
N ILE A 63 -6.58 -13.36 2.85
CA ILE A 63 -5.96 -13.66 4.15
C ILE A 63 -4.43 -13.65 4.02
N THR A 64 -3.92 -14.28 2.96
CA THR A 64 -2.47 -14.36 2.71
C THR A 64 -1.87 -12.99 2.41
N LEU A 65 -2.62 -12.12 1.70
CA LEU A 65 -2.25 -10.74 1.43
C LEU A 65 -2.21 -9.91 2.72
N ASP A 66 -3.16 -10.08 3.63
CA ASP A 66 -3.15 -9.37 4.91
C ASP A 66 -1.91 -9.72 5.74
N VAL A 67 -1.54 -11.02 5.79
CA VAL A 67 -0.30 -11.47 6.45
C VAL A 67 0.93 -10.87 5.78
N TYR A 68 0.99 -10.86 4.44
CA TYR A 68 2.07 -10.24 3.69
C TYR A 68 2.22 -8.74 4.03
N LEU A 69 1.13 -7.99 4.02
CA LEU A 69 1.13 -6.56 4.34
C LEU A 69 1.55 -6.29 5.78
N GLN A 70 1.14 -7.14 6.73
CA GLN A 70 1.61 -7.05 8.13
C GLN A 70 3.12 -7.27 8.25
N ILE A 71 3.68 -8.23 7.52
CA ILE A 71 5.13 -8.45 7.47
C ILE A 71 5.84 -7.22 6.91
N LEU A 72 5.35 -6.63 5.80
CA LEU A 72 5.93 -5.41 5.25
C LEU A 72 5.86 -4.23 6.23
N ALA A 73 4.72 -4.06 6.92
CA ALA A 73 4.55 -3.02 7.91
C ALA A 73 5.52 -3.19 9.09
N LEU A 74 5.70 -4.42 9.58
CA LEU A 74 6.66 -4.74 10.63
C LEU A 74 8.09 -4.42 10.19
N ILE A 75 8.50 -4.86 8.99
CA ILE A 75 9.83 -4.55 8.44
C ILE A 75 10.02 -3.04 8.33
N SER A 76 9.02 -2.32 7.81
CA SER A 76 9.06 -0.85 7.74
C SER A 76 9.24 -0.20 9.11
N ASN A 77 8.61 -0.73 10.15
CA ASN A 77 8.77 -0.26 11.54
C ASN A 77 10.19 -0.53 12.06
N LEU A 78 10.74 -1.72 11.81
CA LEU A 78 12.10 -2.07 12.22
C LEU A 78 13.13 -1.17 11.54
N VAL A 79 12.99 -0.94 10.23
CA VAL A 79 13.85 -0.02 9.47
C VAL A 79 13.73 1.40 10.01
N ARG A 80 12.51 1.88 10.32
CA ARG A 80 12.32 3.19 10.93
C ARG A 80 13.03 3.32 12.27
N ARG A 81 12.91 2.33 13.16
CA ARG A 81 13.61 2.31 14.46
C ARG A 81 15.13 2.29 14.29
N ALA A 82 15.65 1.45 13.40
CA ALA A 82 17.08 1.36 13.12
C ALA A 82 17.66 2.69 12.62
N LEU A 83 16.87 3.44 11.85
CA LEU A 83 17.23 4.76 11.35
C LEU A 83 16.85 5.92 12.31
N GLN A 84 16.37 5.62 13.53
CA GLN A 84 15.90 6.60 14.53
C GLN A 84 14.79 7.53 13.99
N ARG A 85 13.91 6.99 13.15
CA ARG A 85 12.80 7.69 12.46
C ARG A 85 11.42 7.36 13.04
N ASP A 86 11.39 6.85 14.26
CA ASP A 86 10.20 6.37 14.96
C ASP A 86 9.69 7.35 16.04
N GLN A 87 10.35 8.49 16.21
CA GLN A 87 9.92 9.54 17.14
C GLN A 87 8.56 10.16 16.75
N PRO A 88 7.76 10.65 17.72
CA PRO A 88 6.60 11.47 17.43
C PRO A 88 6.97 12.65 16.54
N ASP A 89 6.11 12.93 15.56
CA ASP A 89 6.29 14.01 14.58
C ASP A 89 7.58 13.93 13.73
N TRP A 90 8.33 12.82 13.75
CA TRP A 90 9.58 12.70 12.98
C TRP A 90 9.35 13.04 11.50
N ARG A 91 8.26 12.53 10.92
CA ARG A 91 7.89 12.85 9.53
C ARG A 91 7.59 14.33 9.35
N LEU A 92 6.90 14.99 10.28
CA LEU A 92 6.58 16.41 10.15
C LEU A 92 7.84 17.28 10.22
N LYS A 93 8.78 16.93 11.13
CA LYS A 93 10.06 17.63 11.30
C LYS A 93 11.04 17.39 10.16
N HIS A 94 10.97 16.21 9.53
CA HIS A 94 11.87 15.78 8.46
C HIS A 94 11.13 15.54 7.13
N CYS A 95 9.99 16.20 6.94
CA CYS A 95 9.24 16.22 5.69
C CYS A 95 10.07 16.93 4.62
N CYS A 96 9.58 16.93 3.37
CA CYS A 96 10.26 17.57 2.24
C CYS A 96 10.81 18.95 2.63
N PRO A 97 12.15 19.16 2.63
CA PRO A 97 12.75 20.41 3.06
C PRO A 97 12.19 21.60 2.29
N ALA A 98 12.00 21.48 0.97
CA ALA A 98 11.42 22.55 0.16
C ALA A 98 9.99 22.94 0.60
N CYS A 99 9.23 22.02 1.20
CA CYS A 99 7.87 22.29 1.67
C CYS A 99 7.81 22.78 3.12
N THR A 100 8.87 22.59 3.92
CA THR A 100 8.90 22.89 5.36
C THR A 100 9.93 23.95 5.75
N TYR A 101 10.78 24.37 4.81
CA TYR A 101 11.82 25.37 5.04
C TYR A 101 11.20 26.75 5.28
N LYS A 102 11.72 27.45 6.29
CA LYS A 102 11.36 28.83 6.60
C LYS A 102 12.50 29.76 6.23
N ILE A 103 12.17 30.85 5.55
CA ILE A 103 13.14 31.91 5.26
C ILE A 103 13.28 32.84 6.46
N GLN A 104 14.44 33.49 6.56
CA GLN A 104 14.61 34.57 7.52
C GLN A 104 13.58 35.67 7.20
N ASP A 105 12.94 36.21 8.24
CA ASP A 105 11.90 37.25 8.14
C ASP A 105 10.61 36.83 7.41
N GLU A 106 10.30 35.53 7.36
CA GLU A 106 9.01 35.05 6.86
C GLU A 106 7.85 35.60 7.71
N PRO A 107 6.86 36.28 7.11
CA PRO A 107 5.74 36.83 7.86
C PRO A 107 4.91 35.72 8.53
N ALA A 108 4.40 35.99 9.73
CA ALA A 108 3.58 35.04 10.46
C ALA A 108 2.28 34.75 9.71
N MET A 109 2.20 33.58 9.05
CA MET A 109 0.99 33.13 8.39
C MET A 109 0.02 32.48 9.38
N ARG A 110 -1.30 32.71 9.19
CA ARG A 110 -2.37 32.02 9.94
C ARG A 110 -2.25 30.49 9.84
N PHE A 111 -1.82 30.00 8.68
CA PHE A 111 -1.54 28.59 8.43
C PHE A 111 -0.14 28.46 7.84
N LYS A 112 0.71 27.60 8.43
CA LYS A 112 2.13 27.46 8.05
C LYS A 112 2.37 26.56 6.83
N MET A 113 1.37 25.79 6.42
CA MET A 113 1.51 24.81 5.35
C MET A 113 0.15 24.50 4.75
N LEU A 114 0.09 24.40 3.42
CA LEU A 114 -1.03 23.82 2.69
C LEU A 114 -0.69 22.37 2.36
N PHE A 115 -1.45 21.42 2.91
CA PHE A 115 -1.20 20.00 2.72
C PHE A 115 -2.19 19.40 1.72
N ALA A 116 -1.70 18.87 0.60
CA ALA A 116 -2.51 18.14 -0.38
C ALA A 116 -2.16 16.64 -0.32
N GLN A 117 -3.08 15.84 0.22
CA GLN A 117 -2.83 14.42 0.51
C GLN A 117 -2.87 13.50 -0.72
N ASP A 118 -3.47 13.95 -1.82
CA ASP A 118 -3.76 13.10 -2.99
C ASP A 118 -2.98 13.50 -4.25
N GLY A 119 -1.93 14.31 -4.11
CA GLY A 119 -1.18 14.79 -5.28
C GLY A 119 -1.97 15.73 -6.17
N ASN A 120 -2.98 16.43 -5.61
CA ASN A 120 -3.85 17.38 -6.29
C ASN A 120 -4.90 16.75 -7.24
N ASP A 121 -5.14 15.44 -7.13
CA ASP A 121 -6.12 14.74 -7.98
C ASP A 121 -7.58 15.11 -7.66
N SER A 122 -7.90 15.48 -6.43
CA SER A 122 -9.23 15.97 -6.03
C SER A 122 -9.53 17.33 -6.65
N LEU A 123 -8.56 18.23 -6.73
CA LEU A 123 -8.70 19.54 -7.36
C LEU A 123 -8.92 19.43 -8.87
N LYS A 124 -8.27 18.45 -9.53
CA LYS A 124 -8.57 18.09 -10.94
C LYS A 124 -10.02 17.65 -11.13
N ARG A 125 -10.60 16.89 -10.19
CA ARG A 125 -12.00 16.43 -10.26
C ARG A 125 -13.02 17.55 -10.04
N VAL A 126 -12.68 18.56 -9.22
CA VAL A 126 -13.52 19.75 -9.04
C VAL A 126 -13.55 20.58 -10.32
N ALA A 127 -12.39 20.80 -10.95
CA ALA A 127 -12.31 21.53 -12.22
C ALA A 127 -13.15 20.87 -13.32
N THR A 128 -13.13 19.54 -13.44
CA THR A 128 -13.97 18.82 -14.42
C THR A 128 -15.45 19.09 -14.18
N ARG A 129 -15.92 19.01 -12.93
CA ARG A 129 -17.35 19.24 -12.61
C ARG A 129 -17.80 20.69 -12.77
N VAL A 130 -16.91 21.66 -12.58
CA VAL A 130 -17.21 23.09 -12.73
C VAL A 130 -17.25 23.50 -14.20
N LEU A 131 -16.54 22.78 -15.09
CA LEU A 131 -16.57 23.02 -16.54
C LEU A 131 -17.70 22.28 -17.27
N ASP A 132 -18.30 21.28 -16.61
CA ASP A 132 -19.46 20.52 -17.11
C ASP A 132 -20.82 21.13 -16.67
N GLY A 133 -20.82 22.33 -16.10
CA GLY A 133 -22.01 23.05 -15.60
C GLY A 133 -22.10 24.48 -16.13
#